data_AF-A0A532V2K2-F1
#
_entry.id   AF-A0A532V2K2-F1
#
_cell.length_a   1.000
_cell.length_b   1.000
_cell.length_c   1.000
_cell.angle_alpha   90.00
_cell.angle_beta   90.00
_cell.angle_gamma   90.00
#
_symmetry.space_group_name_H-M   'P 1'
#
loop_
_entity.id
_entity.type
_entity.pdbx_description
1 polymer ?
#
loop_
_entity_poly.entity_id
_entity_poly.type
_entity_poly.pdbx_seq_one_letter_code
_entity_poly.pdbx_strand_id
1 'polypeptide(L)' 'MLSSCSKEQVHQAVAAWAGVSVDQVSVQTPLNGLGGKSWPEDAPSLISVLEQLCGCDIPQREYEIWAHVDDIDRYLGAD' A
#
# COMPACT_ATOMS: atom_id res chain seq x y z
N MET A 1 -17.04 5.24 7.42
CA MET A 1 -15.99 6.14 7.94
C MET A 1 -15.05 6.38 6.78
N LEU A 2 -14.93 7.63 6.31
CA LEU A 2 -13.94 7.98 5.28
C LEU A 2 -12.58 7.88 5.95
N SER A 3 -11.74 6.95 5.51
CA SER A 3 -10.37 6.82 6.02
C SER A 3 -9.65 8.16 5.88
N SER A 4 -8.84 8.52 6.88
CA SER A 4 -8.22 9.85 6.97
C SER A 4 -6.87 9.96 6.24
N CYS A 5 -6.46 8.93 5.50
CA CYS A 5 -5.17 8.90 4.82
C CYS A 5 -5.30 9.38 3.37
N SER A 6 -4.38 10.24 2.96
CA SER A 6 -4.27 10.75 1.60
C SER A 6 -3.51 9.80 0.68
N LYS A 7 -3.74 9.88 -0.63
CA LYS A 7 -2.98 9.07 -1.61
C LYS A 7 -1.48 9.28 -1.49
N GLU A 8 -1.06 10.52 -1.25
CA GLU A 8 0.36 10.85 -1.09
C GLU A 8 0.98 10.09 0.07
N GLN A 9 0.29 9.97 1.21
CA GLN A 9 0.78 9.20 2.35
C GLN A 9 0.83 7.70 2.07
N VAL A 10 -0.16 7.16 1.34
CA VAL A 10 -0.16 5.77 0.91
C VAL A 10 1.06 5.49 0.01
N HIS A 11 1.30 6.34 -0.97
CA HIS A 11 2.41 6.18 -1.92
C HIS A 11 3.76 6.33 -1.22
N GLN A 12 3.88 7.25 -0.25
CA GLN A 12 5.05 7.37 0.61
C GLN A 12 5.29 6.11 1.45
N ALA A 13 4.24 5.52 2.02
CA ALA A 13 4.34 4.28 2.79
C ALA A 13 4.79 3.11 1.91
N VAL A 14 4.24 2.98 0.70
CA VAL A 14 4.65 1.98 -0.30
C VAL A 14 6.11 2.17 -0.69
N ALA A 15 6.53 3.42 -0.98
CA ALA A 15 7.91 3.75 -1.35
C ALA A 15 8.89 3.39 -0.23
N ALA A 16 8.56 3.77 1.02
CA ALA A 16 9.38 3.47 2.20
C ALA A 16 9.48 1.97 2.45
N TRP A 17 8.38 1.22 2.32
CA TRP A 17 8.37 -0.23 2.46
C TRP A 17 9.27 -0.93 1.43
N ALA A 18 9.19 -0.50 0.17
CA ALA A 18 10.01 -1.06 -0.90
C ALA A 18 11.46 -0.52 -0.93
N GLY A 19 11.78 0.50 -0.15
CA GLY A 19 13.09 1.16 -0.18
C GLY A 19 13.38 1.86 -1.50
N VAL A 20 12.35 2.38 -2.17
CA VAL A 20 12.45 3.13 -3.43
C VAL A 20 12.05 4.59 -3.23
N SER A 21 12.35 5.45 -4.21
CA SER A 21 11.88 6.85 -4.19
C SER A 21 10.39 6.93 -4.53
N VAL A 22 9.66 7.84 -3.88
CA VAL A 22 8.22 8.03 -4.11
C VAL A 22 7.89 8.38 -5.57
N ASP A 23 8.81 9.06 -6.28
CA ASP A 23 8.68 9.35 -7.72
C ASP A 23 8.62 8.09 -8.62
N GLN A 24 9.00 6.92 -8.09
CA GLN A 24 8.90 5.62 -8.78
C GLN A 24 7.58 4.90 -8.49
N VAL A 25 6.79 5.42 -7.55
CA VAL A 25 5.51 4.85 -7.12
C VAL A 25 4.40 5.62 -7.82
N SER A 26 3.58 4.87 -8.55
CA SER A 26 2.39 5.35 -9.23
C SER A 26 1.26 4.36 -8.98
N VAL A 27 0.02 4.76 -9.27
CA VAL A 27 -1.14 3.86 -9.15
C VAL A 27 -1.00 2.57 -9.98
N GLN A 28 -0.23 2.61 -11.07
CA GLN A 28 0.04 1.45 -11.94
C GLN A 28 1.28 0.65 -11.53
N THR A 29 1.98 1.06 -10.47
CA THR A 29 3.19 0.35 -10.03
C THR A 29 2.79 -1.01 -9.45
N PRO A 30 3.37 -2.12 -9.94
CA PRO A 30 3.09 -3.44 -9.39
C PRO A 30 3.68 -3.56 -7.99
N LEU A 31 2.95 -4.17 -7.07
CA LEU A 31 3.42 -4.41 -5.70
C LEU A 31 4.45 -5.54 -5.66
N ASN A 32 4.23 -6.58 -6.46
CA ASN A 32 5.17 -7.69 -6.56
C ASN A 32 6.41 -7.28 -7.35
N GLY A 33 7.59 -7.49 -6.76
CA GLY A 33 8.89 -7.11 -7.32
C GLY A 33 9.31 -5.67 -7.03
N LEU A 34 8.45 -4.84 -6.43
CA LEU A 34 8.79 -3.45 -6.11
C LEU A 34 9.92 -3.41 -5.07
N GLY A 35 11.06 -2.81 -5.42
CA GLY A 35 12.22 -2.79 -4.53
C GLY A 35 12.76 -4.18 -4.16
N GLY A 36 12.45 -5.21 -4.95
CA GLY A 36 12.80 -6.60 -4.66
C GLY A 36 11.92 -7.29 -3.62
N LYS A 37 10.78 -6.69 -3.25
CA LYS A 37 9.78 -7.30 -2.34
C LYS A 37 8.91 -8.32 -3.07
N SER A 38 8.50 -9.36 -2.36
CA SER A 38 7.52 -10.34 -2.83
C SER A 38 6.14 -10.01 -2.28
N TRP A 39 5.15 -9.83 -3.16
CA TRP A 39 3.77 -9.63 -2.76
C TRP A 39 2.96 -10.91 -2.97
N PRO A 40 2.16 -11.40 -1.99
CA PRO A 40 1.83 -10.79 -0.69
C PRO A 40 2.73 -11.22 0.49
N GLU A 41 3.84 -11.93 0.26
CA GLU A 41 4.68 -12.49 1.33
C GLU A 41 5.29 -11.42 2.26
N ASP A 42 5.76 -10.29 1.71
CA ASP A 42 6.32 -9.15 2.44
C ASP A 42 5.27 -8.09 2.84
N ALA A 43 4.01 -8.27 2.41
CA ALA A 43 2.91 -7.34 2.63
C ALA A 43 2.64 -7.00 4.10
N PRO A 44 2.69 -7.94 5.08
CA PRO A 44 2.25 -7.67 6.45
C PRO A 44 2.89 -6.44 7.10
N SER A 45 4.16 -6.16 6.77
CA SER A 45 4.88 -4.99 7.27
C SER A 45 4.33 -3.65 6.72
N LEU A 46 3.95 -3.60 5.43
CA LEU A 46 3.28 -2.43 4.85
C LEU A 46 1.85 -2.32 5.40
N ILE A 47 1.13 -3.42 5.50
CA ILE A 47 -0.27 -3.45 5.96
C ILE A 47 -0.38 -2.86 7.36
N SER A 48 0.47 -3.26 8.31
CA SER A 48 0.45 -2.66 9.65
C SER A 48 0.70 -1.15 9.65
N VAL A 49 1.53 -0.64 8.73
CA VAL A 49 1.74 0.81 8.58
C VAL A 49 0.50 1.49 8.03
N LEU A 50 -0.14 0.91 7.01
CA LEU A 50 -1.36 1.45 6.41
C LEU A 50 -2.54 1.44 7.41
N GLU A 51 -2.68 0.38 8.20
CA GLU A 51 -3.68 0.28 9.27
C GLU A 51 -3.51 1.39 10.32
N GLN A 52 -2.27 1.64 10.75
CA GLN A 52 -1.95 2.72 11.68
C GLN A 52 -2.17 4.11 11.06
N LEU A 53 -1.78 4.29 9.80
CA LEU A 53 -1.91 5.54 9.06
C LEU A 53 -3.37 5.93 8.82
N CYS A 54 -4.19 4.95 8.41
CA CYS A 54 -5.57 5.16 8.00
C CYS A 54 -6.59 4.93 9.13
N GLY A 55 -6.15 4.35 10.26
CA GLY A 55 -7.02 4.01 11.38
C GLY A 55 -8.02 2.91 11.03
N CYS A 56 -7.61 1.93 10.21
CA CYS A 56 -8.43 0.83 9.73
C CYS A 56 -7.79 -0.53 10.02
N ASP A 57 -8.55 -1.60 9.80
CA ASP A 57 -8.09 -3.00 9.82
C ASP A 57 -8.19 -3.53 8.38
N ILE A 58 -7.10 -4.11 7.86
CA ILE A 58 -7.03 -4.60 6.50
C ILE A 58 -6.85 -6.13 6.56
N PRO A 59 -7.93 -6.90 6.39
CA PRO A 59 -7.85 -8.34 6.50
C PRO A 59 -7.01 -8.95 5.37
N GLN A 60 -6.28 -10.03 5.69
CA GLN A 60 -5.38 -10.71 4.75
C GLN A 60 -6.02 -11.05 3.40
N ARG A 61 -7.27 -11.47 3.42
CA ARG A 61 -8.04 -11.80 2.20
C ARG A 61 -8.19 -10.63 1.22
N GLU A 62 -8.11 -9.40 1.71
CA GLU A 62 -8.24 -8.21 0.88
C GLU A 62 -6.91 -7.92 0.20
N TYR A 63 -5.80 -7.95 0.94
CA TYR A 63 -4.50 -7.58 0.38
C TYR A 63 -3.81 -8.71 -0.38
N GLU A 64 -4.20 -9.98 -0.19
CA GLU A 64 -3.63 -11.11 -0.94
C GLU A 64 -3.90 -11.04 -2.45
N ILE A 65 -4.96 -10.34 -2.86
CA ILE A 65 -5.35 -10.16 -4.26
C ILE A 65 -4.86 -8.86 -4.89
N TRP A 66 -4.25 -7.97 -4.12
CA TRP A 66 -3.76 -6.69 -4.65
C TRP A 66 -2.57 -6.92 -5.58
N ALA A 67 -2.62 -6.26 -6.74
CA ALA A 67 -1.58 -6.36 -7.75
C ALA A 67 -0.82 -5.04 -7.90
N HIS A 68 -1.51 -3.91 -7.73
CA HIS A 68 -0.96 -2.57 -7.95
C HIS A 68 -1.28 -1.63 -6.78
N VAL A 69 -0.58 -0.50 -6.74
CA VAL A 69 -0.83 0.55 -5.73
C VAL A 69 -2.26 1.10 -5.81
N ASP A 70 -2.89 1.14 -7.00
CA ASP A 70 -4.31 1.51 -7.17
C ASP A 70 -5.25 0.65 -6.29
N ASP A 71 -4.93 -0.63 -6.10
CA ASP A 71 -5.77 -1.51 -5.28
C ASP A 71 -5.78 -1.05 -3.80
N ILE A 72 -4.62 -0.57 -3.32
CA ILE A 72 -4.47 0.01 -1.98
C ILE A 72 -5.26 1.32 -1.87
N ASP A 73 -5.05 2.23 -2.84
CA ASP A 73 -5.73 3.53 -2.86
C ASP A 73 -7.26 3.38 -2.87
N ARG A 74 -7.77 2.46 -3.70
CA ARG A 74 -9.20 2.17 -3.83
C ARG A 74 -9.77 1.51 -2.60
N TYR A 75 -9.03 0.60 -1.97
CA TYR A 75 -9.47 -0.05 -0.75
C TYR A 75 -9.57 0.94 0.40
N LEU A 76 -8.53 1.77 0.58
CA LEU A 76 -8.48 2.75 1.66
C LEU A 76 -9.39 3.94 1.42
N GLY A 77 -9.82 4.17 0.18
CA GLY A 77 -10.57 5.36 -0.21
C GLY A 77 -9.72 6.62 -0.05
N ALA A 78 -8.42 6.49 -0.31
CA ALA A 78 -7.48 7.60 -0.23
C ALA A 78 -7.84 8.64 -1.31
N ASP A 79 -7.98 9.91 -0.92
CA ASP A 79 -8.21 11.06 -1.81
C ASP A 79 -6.90 11.79 -2.14
#